data_AF-A0AAP9XQZ1-F1
#
_entry.id   AF-A0AAP9XQZ1-F1
#
_cell.length_a   1.000
_cell.length_b   1.000
_cell.length_c   1.000
_cell.angle_alpha   90.00
_cell.angle_beta   90.00
_cell.angle_gamma   90.00
#
_symmetry.space_group_name_H-M   'P 1'
#
loop_
_entity.id
_entity.type
_entity.pdbx_description
1 polymer ?
#
loop_
_entity_poly.entity_id
_entity_poly.type
_entity_poly.pdbx_seq_one_letter_code
_entity_poly.pdbx_strand_id
1 'polypeptide(L)'
;MKHFRLFIIAGVLCLSGCSTTPAADPVETINALAVPVMHSDVQPAGQNSQSITRCFQDNSVLIGSLSRSLKDNYLQDVERKDIFDKDSDAYHVYSALTKLEQMSAMNEVYRKENNIAGLEEINKVLKAVPLAA
;
A
#
# COMPACT_ATOMS: atom_id res chain seq x y z
N MET A 1 -0.01 -59.36 -44.60
CA MET A 1 -0.15 -58.00 -45.17
C MET A 1 -0.96 -57.19 -44.15
N LYS A 2 -0.61 -56.03 -43.62
CA LYS A 2 0.25 -54.94 -44.11
C LYS A 2 0.46 -53.97 -42.91
N HIS A 3 1.72 -53.61 -42.67
CA HIS A 3 2.33 -52.48 -41.92
C HIS A 3 1.61 -51.78 -40.75
N PHE A 4 2.22 -51.86 -39.56
CA PHE A 4 1.95 -51.00 -38.40
C PHE A 4 3.11 -50.03 -38.22
N ARG A 5 2.98 -48.76 -38.62
CA ARG A 5 3.87 -47.67 -38.20
C ARG A 5 3.15 -46.32 -38.28
N LEU A 6 2.85 -45.75 -37.13
CA LEU A 6 2.71 -44.30 -36.97
C LEU A 6 3.20 -43.94 -35.56
N PHE A 7 4.44 -43.46 -35.47
CA PHE A 7 4.96 -42.86 -34.23
C PHE A 7 4.57 -41.38 -34.25
N ILE A 8 3.59 -41.01 -33.42
CA ILE A 8 3.32 -39.60 -33.14
C ILE A 8 4.29 -39.17 -32.05
N ILE A 9 5.25 -38.33 -32.41
CA ILE A 9 6.12 -37.63 -31.47
C ILE A 9 5.28 -36.50 -30.86
N ALA A 10 4.69 -36.77 -29.70
CA ALA A 10 4.07 -35.76 -28.87
C ALA A 10 5.16 -35.01 -28.11
N GLY A 11 5.66 -33.92 -28.69
CA GLY A 11 6.46 -32.93 -27.97
C GLY A 11 5.54 -32.14 -27.04
N VAL A 12 5.47 -32.53 -25.77
CA VAL A 12 4.82 -31.73 -24.72
C VAL A 12 5.68 -30.49 -24.53
N LEU A 13 5.21 -29.35 -25.03
CA LEU A 13 5.71 -28.03 -24.67
C LEU A 13 5.43 -27.84 -23.18
N CYS A 14 6.47 -27.96 -22.35
CA CYS A 14 6.42 -27.50 -20.97
C CYS A 14 6.25 -25.97 -21.01
N LEU A 15 4.99 -25.52 -20.96
CA LEU A 15 4.68 -24.16 -20.54
C LEU A 15 5.05 -24.07 -19.06
N SER A 16 6.29 -23.71 -18.79
CA SER A 16 6.72 -23.22 -17.47
C SER A 16 5.94 -21.92 -17.22
N GLY A 17 4.73 -22.04 -16.69
CA GLY A 17 4.03 -20.90 -16.13
C GLY A 17 4.91 -20.31 -15.05
N CYS A 18 5.50 -19.14 -15.30
CA CYS A 18 6.06 -18.35 -14.23
C CYS A 18 4.91 -18.05 -13.27
N SER A 19 4.87 -18.75 -12.14
CA SER A 19 4.04 -18.39 -11.02
C SER A 19 4.55 -17.05 -10.48
N THR A 20 4.11 -15.95 -11.09
CA THR A 20 4.17 -14.65 -10.43
C THR A 20 3.32 -14.78 -9.18
N THR A 21 3.97 -14.83 -8.03
CA THR A 21 3.28 -14.68 -6.75
C THR A 21 2.44 -13.41 -6.88
N PRO A 22 1.10 -13.47 -6.64
CA PRO A 22 0.27 -12.27 -6.73
C PRO A 22 0.89 -11.19 -5.87
N ALA A 23 1.07 -10.00 -6.43
CA ALA A 23 1.46 -8.84 -5.63
C ALA A 23 0.44 -8.69 -4.49
N ALA A 24 0.91 -8.37 -3.29
CA ALA A 24 0.03 -8.17 -2.14
C ALA A 24 -1.02 -7.10 -2.47
N ASP A 25 -2.27 -7.33 -2.08
CA ASP A 25 -3.34 -6.37 -2.32
C ASP A 25 -3.08 -5.10 -1.47
N PRO A 26 -3.10 -3.90 -2.08
CA PRO A 26 -2.80 -2.66 -1.37
C PRO A 26 -3.84 -2.31 -0.31
N VAL A 27 -5.12 -2.67 -0.50
CA VAL A 27 -6.19 -2.41 0.48
C VAL A 27 -5.96 -3.24 1.73
N GLU A 28 -5.69 -4.54 1.58
CA GLU A 28 -5.36 -5.44 2.68
C GLU A 28 -4.09 -4.96 3.40
N THR A 29 -3.05 -4.62 2.64
CA THR A 29 -1.77 -4.17 3.18
C THR A 29 -1.97 -2.92 4.06
N ILE A 30 -2.69 -1.90 3.58
CA ILE A 30 -2.97 -0.68 4.35
C ILE A 30 -3.83 -0.98 5.57
N ASN A 31 -4.85 -1.83 5.42
CA ASN A 31 -5.72 -2.22 6.53
C ASN A 31 -4.98 -3.00 7.63
N ALA A 32 -3.86 -3.65 7.32
CA ALA A 32 -3.01 -4.28 8.32
C ALA A 32 -2.07 -3.31 9.06
N LEU A 33 -1.82 -2.10 8.50
CA LEU A 33 -0.90 -1.14 9.11
C LEU A 33 -1.45 -0.56 10.42
N ALA A 34 -0.58 -0.44 11.42
CA ALA A 34 -0.83 0.42 12.56
C ALA A 34 -0.46 1.87 12.20
N VAL A 35 -1.24 2.84 12.69
CA VAL A 35 -0.85 4.25 12.62
C VAL A 35 0.21 4.48 13.70
N PRO A 36 1.46 4.83 13.35
CA PRO A 36 2.53 4.98 14.34
C PRO A 36 2.20 6.13 15.29
N VAL A 37 2.22 5.86 16.59
CA VAL A 37 2.13 6.86 17.67
C VAL A 37 3.44 6.81 18.45
N MET A 38 4.25 7.85 18.31
CA MET A 38 5.57 7.98 18.91
C MET A 38 5.61 9.26 19.72
N HIS A 39 6.12 9.18 20.94
CA HIS A 39 6.36 10.36 21.76
C HIS A 39 7.62 11.07 21.27
N SER A 40 7.59 12.39 21.32
CA SER A 40 8.76 13.24 21.09
C SER A 40 9.66 13.17 22.33
N ASP A 41 10.44 12.11 22.46
CA ASP A 41 11.52 12.08 23.45
C ASP A 41 12.58 13.14 23.09
N VAL A 42 13.37 13.56 24.09
CA VAL A 42 14.34 14.68 24.01
C VAL A 42 15.02 14.73 22.64
N GLN A 43 14.71 15.80 21.91
CA GLN A 43 15.15 16.04 20.55
C GLN A 43 16.68 15.88 20.46
N PRO A 44 17.21 14.96 19.63
CA PRO A 44 18.64 14.81 19.46
C PRO A 44 19.24 16.15 19.01
N ALA A 45 20.24 16.65 19.74
CA ALA A 45 20.91 17.89 19.37
C ALA A 45 21.45 17.75 17.93
N GLY A 46 21.05 18.66 17.03
CA GLY A 46 21.53 18.68 15.64
C GLY A 46 20.56 18.17 14.57
N GLN A 47 19.26 18.02 14.87
CA GLN A 47 18.27 17.69 13.83
C GLN A 47 18.22 18.76 12.75
N ASN A 48 18.38 18.34 11.49
CA ASN A 48 18.35 19.22 10.34
C ASN A 48 16.88 19.55 9.99
N SER A 49 16.50 20.83 10.06
CA SER A 49 15.17 21.30 9.65
C SER A 49 14.81 20.89 8.21
N GLN A 50 15.82 20.71 7.35
CA GLN A 50 15.65 20.22 6.00
C GLN A 50 15.24 18.74 5.94
N SER A 51 15.76 17.87 6.82
CA SER A 51 15.37 16.45 6.83
C SER A 51 13.93 16.27 7.30
N ILE A 52 13.51 17.03 8.31
CA ILE A 52 12.11 17.07 8.78
C ILE A 52 11.18 17.50 7.65
N THR A 53 11.51 18.61 6.98
CA THR A 53 10.70 19.14 5.87
C THR A 53 10.59 18.13 4.73
N ARG A 54 11.71 17.50 4.36
CA ARG A 54 11.74 16.49 3.28
C ARG A 54 10.92 15.26 3.64
N CYS A 55 11.11 14.69 4.84
CA CYS A 55 10.39 13.49 5.25
C CYS A 55 8.88 13.73 5.32
N PHE A 56 8.45 14.88 5.85
CA PHE A 56 7.04 15.29 5.84
C PHE A 56 6.45 15.37 4.42
N GLN A 57 7.21 15.95 3.47
CA GLN A 57 6.78 16.08 2.07
C GLN A 57 6.71 14.71 1.38
N ASP A 58 7.73 13.86 1.55
CA ASP A 58 7.77 12.51 1.00
C ASP A 58 6.56 11.69 1.49
N ASN A 59 6.25 11.76 2.79
CA ASN A 59 5.06 11.12 3.36
C ASN A 59 3.77 11.64 2.75
N SER A 60 3.65 12.97 2.59
CA SER A 60 2.46 13.60 2.00
C SER A 60 2.23 13.13 0.55
N VAL A 61 3.31 12.99 -0.22
CA VAL A 61 3.26 12.47 -1.61
C VAL A 61 2.85 11.00 -1.62
N LEU A 62 3.42 10.16 -0.76
CA LEU A 62 3.07 8.74 -0.67
C LEU A 62 1.60 8.55 -0.30
N ILE A 63 1.13 9.23 0.75
CA ILE A 63 -0.27 9.17 1.19
C ILE A 63 -1.22 9.61 0.07
N GLY A 64 -0.90 10.73 -0.59
CA GLY A 64 -1.73 11.24 -1.68
C GLY A 64 -1.76 10.30 -2.89
N SER A 65 -0.64 9.64 -3.21
CA SER A 65 -0.54 8.70 -4.32
C SER A 65 -1.30 7.41 -4.04
N LEU A 66 -1.15 6.85 -2.84
CA LEU A 66 -1.89 5.67 -2.39
C LEU A 66 -3.40 5.95 -2.35
N SER A 67 -3.81 7.08 -1.76
CA SER A 67 -5.23 7.45 -1.68
C SER A 67 -5.87 7.60 -3.06
N ARG A 68 -5.14 8.21 -4.01
CA ARG A 68 -5.60 8.35 -5.39
C ARG A 68 -5.70 6.98 -6.07
N SER A 69 -4.65 6.17 -5.96
CA SER A 69 -4.62 4.81 -6.52
C SER A 69 -5.79 3.95 -6.01
N LEU A 70 -6.13 4.01 -4.72
CA LEU A 70 -7.30 3.30 -4.19
C LEU A 70 -8.63 3.82 -4.77
N LYS A 71 -8.81 5.13 -4.86
CA LYS A 71 -10.04 5.73 -5.41
C LYS A 71 -10.23 5.39 -6.89
N ASP A 72 -9.16 5.53 -7.66
CA ASP A 72 -9.18 5.35 -9.11
C ASP A 72 -9.44 3.89 -9.49
N ASN A 73 -8.88 2.93 -8.73
CA ASN A 73 -8.97 1.51 -9.08
C ASN A 73 -10.18 0.78 -8.46
N TYR A 74 -10.73 1.26 -7.34
CA TYR A 74 -11.77 0.52 -6.61
C TYR A 74 -13.10 1.26 -6.41
N LEU A 75 -13.16 2.58 -6.58
CA LEU A 75 -14.34 3.38 -6.19
C LEU A 75 -15.10 4.04 -7.36
N GLN A 76 -14.96 3.53 -8.59
CA GLN A 76 -15.60 4.14 -9.76
C GLN A 76 -17.13 3.95 -9.78
N ASP A 77 -17.63 2.77 -9.41
CA ASP A 77 -19.05 2.40 -9.51
C ASP A 77 -19.59 1.76 -8.20
N VAL A 78 -19.29 2.38 -7.07
CA VAL A 78 -19.70 1.87 -5.74
C VAL A 78 -21.08 2.36 -5.35
N GLU A 79 -21.97 1.42 -4.98
CA GLU A 79 -23.26 1.79 -4.41
C GLU A 79 -23.10 2.21 -2.94
N ARG A 80 -23.89 3.21 -2.51
CA ARG A 80 -23.83 3.72 -1.13
C ARG A 80 -24.07 2.65 -0.07
N LYS A 81 -24.84 1.60 -0.38
CA LYS A 81 -25.09 0.49 0.55
C LYS A 81 -23.81 -0.29 0.87
N ASP A 82 -22.92 -0.43 -0.10
CA ASP A 82 -21.70 -1.23 0.02
C ASP A 82 -20.71 -0.54 0.97
N ILE A 83 -20.70 0.81 1.01
CA ILE A 83 -19.86 1.58 1.96
C ILE A 83 -20.06 1.16 3.42
N PHE A 84 -21.25 0.66 3.77
CA PHE A 84 -21.60 0.24 5.14
C PHE A 84 -21.66 -1.29 5.32
N ASP A 85 -21.47 -2.05 4.23
CA ASP A 85 -21.43 -3.50 4.27
C ASP A 85 -19.99 -3.97 4.52
N LYS A 86 -19.77 -4.55 5.71
CA LYS A 86 -18.43 -4.96 6.17
C LYS A 86 -17.81 -6.07 5.34
N ASP A 87 -18.62 -6.79 4.57
CA ASP A 87 -18.17 -7.86 3.70
C ASP A 87 -17.89 -7.36 2.27
N SER A 88 -18.08 -6.07 2.00
CA SER A 88 -17.87 -5.48 0.68
C SER A 88 -16.46 -4.90 0.50
N ASP A 89 -15.97 -4.94 -0.74
CA ASP A 89 -14.72 -4.30 -1.13
C ASP A 89 -14.73 -2.80 -0.85
N ALA A 90 -15.87 -2.13 -1.10
CA ALA A 90 -16.03 -0.70 -0.85
C ALA A 90 -15.74 -0.33 0.61
N TYR A 91 -16.32 -1.08 1.57
CA TYR A 91 -16.08 -0.86 2.99
C TYR A 91 -14.59 -0.99 3.33
N HIS A 92 -13.92 -2.03 2.81
CA HIS A 92 -12.49 -2.25 3.05
C HIS A 92 -11.62 -1.15 2.45
N VAL A 93 -11.95 -0.66 1.25
CA VAL A 93 -11.25 0.46 0.61
C VAL A 93 -11.42 1.76 1.41
N TYR A 94 -12.63 2.06 1.90
CA TYR A 94 -12.86 3.23 2.76
C TYR A 94 -12.16 3.12 4.11
N SER A 95 -12.05 1.92 4.69
CA SER A 95 -11.22 1.67 5.87
C SER A 95 -9.74 1.99 5.61
N ALA A 96 -9.21 1.54 4.46
CA ALA A 96 -7.83 1.82 4.08
C ALA A 96 -7.60 3.33 3.86
N LEU A 97 -8.52 4.02 3.18
CA LEU A 97 -8.48 5.47 3.02
C LEU A 97 -8.51 6.21 4.37
N THR A 98 -9.34 5.76 5.30
CA THR A 98 -9.40 6.33 6.65
C THR A 98 -8.05 6.18 7.38
N LYS A 99 -7.37 5.04 7.23
CA LYS A 99 -6.02 4.86 7.79
C LYS A 99 -5.00 5.80 7.16
N LEU A 100 -5.05 6.00 5.84
CA LEU A 100 -4.18 6.97 5.17
C LEU A 100 -4.43 8.41 5.65
N GLU A 101 -5.68 8.78 5.93
CA GLU A 101 -6.04 10.07 6.55
C GLU A 101 -5.48 10.20 7.97
N GLN A 102 -5.58 9.14 8.79
CA GLN A 102 -4.96 9.12 10.12
C GLN A 102 -3.44 9.25 10.06
N MET A 103 -2.78 8.59 9.10
CA MET A 103 -1.34 8.77 8.86
C MET A 103 -1.02 10.21 8.42
N SER A 104 -1.87 10.84 7.61
CA SER A 104 -1.70 12.24 7.22
C SER A 104 -1.79 13.18 8.43
N ALA A 105 -2.76 12.96 9.31
CA ALA A 105 -2.90 13.70 10.55
C ALA A 105 -1.65 13.54 11.44
N MET A 106 -1.13 12.33 11.58
CA MET A 106 0.08 12.10 12.37
C MET A 106 1.34 12.68 11.72
N ASN A 107 1.45 12.66 10.39
CA ASN A 107 2.55 13.30 9.67
C ASN A 107 2.61 14.81 9.99
N GLU A 108 1.46 15.48 10.08
CA GLU A 108 1.38 16.88 10.47
C GLU A 108 1.74 17.12 11.94
N VAL A 109 1.29 16.25 12.85
CA VAL A 109 1.67 16.33 14.27
C VAL A 109 3.19 16.19 14.42
N TYR A 110 3.80 15.19 13.81
CA TYR A 110 5.24 14.98 13.91
C TYR A 110 6.05 16.10 13.28
N ARG A 111 5.57 16.71 12.20
CA ARG A 111 6.19 17.92 11.64
C ARG A 111 6.16 19.07 12.65
N LYS A 112 5.02 19.33 13.30
CA LYS A 112 4.86 20.40 14.30
C LYS A 112 5.73 20.18 15.53
N GLU A 113 5.89 18.94 15.95
CA GLU A 113 6.71 18.56 17.10
C GLU A 113 8.20 18.40 16.76
N ASN A 114 8.61 18.58 15.49
CA ASN A 114 9.96 18.27 15.01
C ASN A 114 10.38 16.81 15.29
N ASN A 115 9.42 15.88 15.28
CA ASN A 115 9.64 14.47 15.57
C ASN A 115 10.03 13.72 14.28
N ILE A 116 11.32 13.73 13.94
CA ILE A 116 11.80 13.01 12.75
C ILE A 116 11.56 11.50 12.84
N ALA A 117 11.65 10.90 14.04
CA ALA A 117 11.48 9.46 14.21
C ALA A 117 10.06 9.03 13.84
N GLY A 118 9.06 9.81 14.26
CA GLY A 118 7.67 9.60 13.86
C GLY A 118 7.46 9.78 12.35
N LEU A 119 8.09 10.79 11.74
CA LEU A 119 8.03 10.99 10.28
C LEU A 119 8.68 9.82 9.52
N GLU A 120 9.82 9.32 9.98
CA GLU A 120 10.55 8.21 9.36
C GLU A 120 9.80 6.88 9.50
N GLU A 121 9.16 6.62 10.64
CA GLU A 121 8.36 5.41 10.82
C GLU A 121 7.12 5.43 9.91
N ILE A 122 6.45 6.58 9.76
CA ILE A 122 5.39 6.76 8.76
C ILE A 122 5.93 6.47 7.34
N ASN A 123 7.10 7.02 7.00
CA ASN A 123 7.69 6.84 5.68
C ASN A 123 7.97 5.36 5.37
N LYS A 124 8.53 4.66 6.35
CA LYS A 124 8.87 3.24 6.27
C LYS A 124 7.63 2.38 6.06
N VAL A 125 6.57 2.58 6.83
CA VAL A 125 5.35 1.77 6.69
C VAL A 125 4.65 2.05 5.35
N LEU A 126 4.61 3.31 4.90
CA LEU A 126 4.00 3.68 3.62
C LEU A 126 4.75 3.12 2.41
N LYS A 127 6.09 3.09 2.44
CA LYS A 127 6.92 2.51 1.36
C LYS A 127 6.77 1.00 1.18
N ALA A 128 6.26 0.30 2.20
CA ALA A 128 5.97 -1.13 2.11
C ALA A 128 4.65 -1.42 1.38
N VAL A 129 3.82 -0.40 1.12
CA VAL A 129 2.53 -0.57 0.45
C VAL A 129 2.72 -0.55 -1.07
N PRO A 130 2.28 -1.60 -1.80
CA PRO A 130 2.28 -1.57 -3.26
C PRO A 130 1.24 -0.57 -3.79
N LEU A 131 1.41 -0.10 -5.02
CA LEU A 131 0.35 0.65 -5.71
C LEU A 131 -0.67 -0.33 -6.29
N ALA A 132 -1.94 0.07 -6.35
CA ALA A 132 -2.94 -0.69 -7.08
C ALA A 132 -2.63 -0.65 -8.59
N ALA A 133 -2.75 -1.82 -9.24
CA ALA A 133 -2.42 -2.04 -10.65
C ALA A 133 -3.61 -1.76 -11.56
#